data_AF-A0A7X5TSM4-F1
#
_entry.id   AF-A0A7X5TSM4-F1
#
_cell.length_a   1.000
_cell.length_b   1.000
_cell.length_c   1.000
_cell.angle_alpha   90.00
_cell.angle_beta   90.00
_cell.angle_gamma   90.00
#
_symmetry.space_group_name_H-M   'P 1'
#
loop_
_entity.id
_entity.type
_entity.pdbx_description
1 polymer ?
#
loop_
_entity_poly.entity_id
_entity_poly.type
_entity_poly.pdbx_seq_one_letter_code
_entity_poly.pdbx_strand_id
1 'polypeptide(L)'
;MVNWFRRQQPNAAKPTLASLFAALDDPDTAATLANAGLSETIRLANDVDYQVTKGGFAQLLYNLKGEGLSAVEDMLIEVGAPRTQDVYVRAITVCLEQQDEYQRFLAEPFPTPNEVKHSLQLLSIEYFNGPTLPDEAAAWCSTIAAKYRIAGSGKTA
;
A
#
# COMPACT_ATOMS: atom_id res chain seq x y z
N MET A 1 -29.47 19.39 -37.70
CA MET A 1 -29.09 17.99 -37.43
C MET A 1 -27.97 17.99 -36.41
N VAL A 2 -28.30 17.80 -35.13
CA VAL A 2 -27.32 17.74 -34.03
C VAL A 2 -27.07 16.27 -33.73
N ASN A 3 -25.82 15.84 -33.84
CA ASN A 3 -25.39 14.48 -33.50
C ASN A 3 -25.46 14.29 -31.97
N TRP A 4 -26.57 13.71 -31.49
CA TRP A 4 -26.83 13.45 -30.07
C TRP A 4 -26.22 12.15 -29.52
N PHE A 5 -25.46 11.40 -30.32
CA PHE A 5 -24.85 10.14 -29.89
C PHE A 5 -23.34 10.26 -29.64
N ARG A 6 -22.93 11.16 -28.73
CA ARG A 6 -21.70 10.92 -27.98
C ARG A 6 -22.10 10.01 -26.82
N ARG A 7 -22.07 8.68 -27.03
CA ARG A 7 -22.13 7.71 -25.93
C ARG A 7 -21.11 8.20 -24.91
N GLN A 8 -21.56 8.57 -23.70
CA GLN A 8 -20.65 8.68 -22.57
C GLN A 8 -19.97 7.31 -22.50
N GLN A 9 -18.69 7.25 -22.84
CA GLN A 9 -17.89 6.10 -22.47
C GLN A 9 -18.10 5.95 -20.96
N PRO A 10 -18.41 4.74 -20.46
CA PRO A 10 -18.42 4.55 -19.02
C PRO A 10 -17.09 5.09 -18.50
N ASN A 11 -17.13 6.03 -17.56
CA ASN A 11 -15.91 6.57 -16.94
C ASN A 11 -15.07 5.36 -16.53
N ALA A 12 -14.00 5.08 -17.27
CA ALA A 12 -13.11 4.00 -16.92
C ALA A 12 -12.66 4.26 -15.48
N ALA A 13 -12.87 3.28 -14.60
CA ALA A 13 -12.47 3.42 -13.20
C ALA A 13 -10.99 3.84 -13.16
N LYS A 14 -10.67 4.84 -12.33
CA LYS A 14 -9.27 5.26 -12.19
C LYS A 14 -8.45 4.06 -11.69
N PRO A 15 -7.27 3.78 -12.28
CA PRO A 15 -6.40 2.72 -11.81
C PRO A 15 -6.02 2.93 -10.34
N THR A 16 -6.05 1.85 -9.57
CA THR A 16 -5.68 1.78 -8.14
C THR A 16 -4.60 0.73 -7.91
N LEU A 17 -3.98 0.73 -6.74
CA LEU A 17 -3.06 -0.34 -6.31
C LEU A 17 -3.72 -1.72 -6.44
N ALA A 18 -4.97 -1.86 -5.99
CA ALA A 18 -5.73 -3.11 -6.12
C ALA A 18 -5.92 -3.53 -7.58
N SER A 19 -6.12 -2.59 -8.51
CA SER A 19 -6.25 -2.91 -9.94
C SER A 19 -4.93 -3.34 -10.57
N LEU A 20 -3.81 -2.72 -10.18
CA LEU A 20 -2.49 -3.13 -10.62
C LEU A 20 -2.10 -4.48 -10.04
N PHE A 21 -2.45 -4.73 -8.78
CA PHE A 21 -2.24 -6.02 -8.13
C PHE A 21 -3.06 -7.13 -8.82
N ALA A 22 -4.34 -6.89 -9.10
CA ALA A 22 -5.17 -7.84 -9.86
C ALA A 22 -4.63 -8.10 -11.28
N ALA A 23 -3.93 -7.13 -11.88
CA ALA A 23 -3.30 -7.32 -13.18
C ALA A 23 -2.11 -8.30 -13.14
N LEU A 24 -1.56 -8.61 -11.96
CA LEU A 24 -0.55 -9.66 -11.80
C LEU A 24 -1.13 -11.08 -11.91
N ASP A 25 -2.45 -11.24 -11.86
CA ASP A 25 -3.09 -12.55 -12.07
C ASP A 25 -3.14 -12.93 -13.57
N ASP A 26 -3.01 -11.95 -14.48
CA ASP A 26 -2.89 -12.18 -15.91
C ASP A 26 -1.43 -12.50 -16.29
N PRO A 27 -1.11 -13.69 -16.85
CA PRO A 27 0.27 -14.09 -17.11
C PRO A 27 1.06 -13.14 -18.02
N ASP A 28 0.40 -12.60 -19.06
CA ASP A 28 1.06 -11.71 -20.03
C ASP A 28 1.37 -10.35 -19.40
N THR A 29 0.42 -9.79 -18.65
CA THR A 29 0.63 -8.55 -17.90
C THR A 29 1.64 -8.74 -16.77
N ALA A 30 1.59 -9.86 -16.05
CA ALA A 30 2.55 -10.20 -15.00
C ALA A 30 3.98 -10.30 -15.54
N ALA A 31 4.18 -10.98 -16.67
CA ALA A 31 5.49 -11.06 -17.32
C ALA A 31 5.99 -9.67 -17.78
N THR A 32 5.10 -8.84 -18.30
CA THR A 32 5.43 -7.46 -18.70
C THR A 32 5.86 -6.61 -17.52
N LEU A 33 5.12 -6.66 -16.40
CA LEU A 33 5.43 -5.93 -15.18
C LEU A 33 6.69 -6.47 -14.48
N ALA A 34 6.94 -7.78 -14.54
CA ALA A 34 8.14 -8.40 -14.01
C ALA A 34 9.39 -7.95 -14.79
N ASN A 35 9.32 -7.95 -16.13
CA ASN A 35 10.40 -7.44 -16.98
C ASN A 35 10.66 -5.93 -16.78
N ALA A 36 9.65 -5.20 -16.33
CA ALA A 36 9.78 -3.79 -15.96
C ALA A 36 10.27 -3.56 -14.52
N GLY A 37 10.46 -4.61 -13.73
CA GLY A 37 10.87 -4.52 -12.32
C GLY A 37 9.78 -4.06 -11.36
N LEU A 38 8.51 -4.10 -11.75
CA LEU A 38 7.39 -3.51 -10.99
C LEU A 38 6.59 -4.50 -10.16
N SER A 39 6.70 -5.80 -10.42
CA SER A 39 5.88 -6.81 -9.75
C SER A 39 6.03 -6.78 -8.24
N GLU A 40 7.25 -6.62 -7.75
CA GLU A 40 7.51 -6.59 -6.30
C GLU A 40 6.99 -5.30 -5.66
N THR A 41 7.23 -4.14 -6.27
CA THR A 41 6.68 -2.85 -5.82
C THR A 41 5.15 -2.90 -5.72
N ILE A 42 4.47 -3.44 -6.75
CA ILE A 42 3.00 -3.59 -6.75
C ILE A 42 2.54 -4.52 -5.62
N ARG A 43 3.22 -5.66 -5.45
CA ARG A 43 2.89 -6.64 -4.41
C ARG A 43 3.07 -6.06 -3.01
N LEU A 44 4.21 -5.41 -2.75
CA LEU A 44 4.51 -4.76 -1.48
C LEU A 44 3.55 -3.62 -1.17
N ALA A 45 3.26 -2.75 -2.13
CA ALA A 45 2.31 -1.65 -1.95
C ALA A 45 0.91 -2.17 -1.57
N ASN A 46 0.45 -3.24 -2.24
CA ASN A 46 -0.85 -3.85 -1.95
C ASN A 46 -0.87 -4.56 -0.58
N ASP A 47 0.22 -5.25 -0.20
CA ASP A 47 0.31 -5.87 1.13
C ASP A 47 0.35 -4.80 2.23
N VAL A 48 1.17 -3.75 2.09
CA VAL A 48 1.21 -2.64 3.05
C VAL A 48 -0.17 -2.00 3.22
N ASP A 49 -0.85 -1.68 2.13
CA ASP A 49 -2.21 -1.13 2.18
C ASP A 49 -3.17 -2.08 2.93
N TYR A 50 -3.11 -3.37 2.62
CA TYR A 50 -3.93 -4.38 3.29
C TYR A 50 -3.62 -4.47 4.79
N GLN A 51 -2.35 -4.63 5.20
CA GLN A 51 -1.96 -4.77 6.59
C GLN A 51 -2.34 -3.54 7.41
N VAL A 52 -2.02 -2.35 6.90
CA VAL A 52 -2.30 -1.07 7.58
C VAL A 52 -3.81 -0.85 7.68
N THR A 53 -4.57 -1.11 6.62
CA THR A 53 -6.04 -1.01 6.65
C THR A 53 -6.69 -1.98 7.64
N LYS A 54 -6.12 -3.18 7.83
CA LYS A 54 -6.72 -4.22 8.69
C LYS A 54 -6.35 -4.09 10.16
N GLY A 55 -5.13 -3.66 10.49
CA GLY A 55 -4.68 -3.59 11.87
C GLY A 55 -3.61 -2.53 12.13
N GLY A 56 -3.53 -1.52 11.26
CA GLY A 56 -2.60 -0.40 11.38
C GLY A 56 -1.15 -0.81 11.21
N PHE A 57 -0.26 0.13 11.55
CA PHE A 57 1.19 -0.11 11.55
C PHE A 57 1.61 -1.18 12.56
N ALA A 58 0.82 -1.42 13.61
CA ALA A 58 1.06 -2.52 14.54
C ALA A 58 0.99 -3.88 13.82
N GLN A 59 -0.05 -4.11 13.02
CA GLN A 59 -0.18 -5.36 12.25
C GLN A 59 0.92 -5.48 11.20
N LEU A 60 1.24 -4.40 10.47
CA LEU A 60 2.32 -4.41 9.50
C LEU A 60 3.66 -4.81 10.14
N LEU A 61 4.08 -4.11 11.20
CA LEU A 61 5.39 -4.34 11.83
C LEU A 61 5.46 -5.66 12.61
N TYR A 62 4.33 -6.17 13.11
CA TYR A 62 4.25 -7.51 13.67
C TYR A 62 4.46 -8.59 12.62
N ASN A 63 3.89 -8.42 11.43
CA ASN A 63 4.00 -9.39 10.35
C ASN A 63 5.35 -9.35 9.64
N LEU A 64 5.95 -8.16 9.49
CA LEU A 64 7.30 -8.01 8.94
C LEU A 64 8.38 -8.57 9.87
N LYS A 65 8.19 -8.53 11.20
CA LYS A 65 9.17 -9.00 12.20
C LYS A 65 10.59 -8.43 12.01
N GLY A 66 10.67 -7.19 11.52
CA GLY A 66 11.95 -6.52 11.22
C GLY A 66 12.58 -6.91 9.87
N GLU A 67 11.96 -7.80 9.10
CA GLU A 67 12.41 -8.17 7.77
C GLU A 67 11.81 -7.24 6.71
N GLY A 68 12.56 -6.98 5.64
CA GLY A 68 12.06 -6.22 4.48
C GLY A 68 11.73 -4.74 4.75
N LEU A 69 12.17 -4.17 5.88
CA LEU A 69 11.83 -2.79 6.23
C LEU A 69 12.32 -1.78 5.19
N SER A 70 13.56 -1.92 4.73
CA SER A 70 14.11 -1.05 3.67
C SER A 70 13.37 -1.20 2.34
N ALA A 71 12.92 -2.42 2.01
CA ALA A 71 12.17 -2.65 0.77
C ALA A 71 10.79 -1.99 0.81
N VAL A 72 10.15 -1.93 1.98
CA VAL A 72 8.91 -1.17 2.16
C VAL A 72 9.17 0.33 2.01
N GLU A 73 10.23 0.86 2.61
CA GLU A 73 10.59 2.27 2.44
C GLU A 73 10.91 2.63 0.99
N ASP A 74 11.74 1.84 0.31
CA ASP A 74 12.07 2.01 -1.11
C ASP A 74 10.81 2.00 -1.98
N MET A 75 9.87 1.09 -1.70
CA MET A 75 8.57 1.05 -2.38
C MET A 75 7.75 2.32 -2.15
N LEU A 76 7.68 2.83 -0.90
CA LEU A 76 6.94 4.06 -0.58
C LEU A 76 7.52 5.28 -1.31
N ILE A 77 8.84 5.33 -1.47
CA ILE A 77 9.53 6.34 -2.29
C ILE A 77 9.15 6.17 -3.76
N GLU A 78 9.20 4.95 -4.30
CA GLU A 78 8.92 4.66 -5.71
C GLU A 78 7.49 5.04 -6.12
N VAL A 79 6.50 4.68 -5.29
CA VAL A 79 5.08 4.98 -5.55
C VAL A 79 4.70 6.42 -5.25
N GLY A 80 5.62 7.21 -4.68
CA GLY A 80 5.41 8.62 -4.38
C GLY A 80 4.47 8.86 -3.20
N ALA A 81 4.64 8.11 -2.10
CA ALA A 81 3.82 8.21 -0.90
C ALA A 81 4.57 8.82 0.30
N PRO A 82 4.97 10.11 0.23
CA PRO A 82 5.84 10.74 1.22
C PRO A 82 5.23 10.81 2.62
N ARG A 83 3.92 10.97 2.75
CA ARG A 83 3.27 10.99 4.07
C ARG A 83 3.21 9.59 4.66
N THR A 84 2.83 8.59 3.85
CA THR A 84 2.87 7.19 4.29
C THR A 84 4.29 6.81 4.71
N GLN A 85 5.32 7.24 3.96
CA GLN A 85 6.72 7.05 4.32
C GLN A 85 7.07 7.70 5.67
N ASP A 86 6.71 8.96 5.90
CA ASP A 86 6.97 9.64 7.19
C ASP A 86 6.39 8.85 8.37
N VAL A 87 5.12 8.45 8.27
CA VAL A 87 4.48 7.69 9.36
C VAL A 87 5.11 6.31 9.52
N TYR A 88 5.49 5.65 8.42
CA TYR A 88 6.19 4.37 8.44
C TYR A 88 7.55 4.46 9.16
N VAL A 89 8.35 5.49 8.84
CA VAL A 89 9.65 5.75 9.49
C VAL A 89 9.46 6.05 10.98
N ARG A 90 8.45 6.83 11.35
CA ARG A 90 8.11 7.09 12.77
C ARG A 90 7.66 5.81 13.48
N ALA A 91 6.93 4.93 12.81
CA ALA A 91 6.53 3.63 13.35
C ALA A 91 7.74 2.72 13.62
N ILE A 92 8.71 2.66 12.70
CA ILE A 92 9.98 1.96 12.94
C ILE A 92 10.74 2.60 14.10
N THR A 93 10.79 3.92 14.16
CA THR A 93 11.50 4.67 15.22
C THR A 93 10.96 4.30 16.59
N VAL A 94 9.63 4.23 16.76
CA VAL A 94 8.99 3.76 18.00
C VAL A 94 9.46 2.37 18.39
N CYS A 95 9.56 1.44 17.44
CA CYS A 95 10.04 0.07 17.70
C CYS A 95 11.52 0.04 18.10
N LEU A 96 12.35 0.90 17.53
CA LEU A 96 13.78 0.99 17.84
C LEU A 96 14.03 1.66 19.21
N GLU A 97 13.28 2.70 19.55
CA GLU A 97 13.38 3.40 20.84
C GLU A 97 12.91 2.53 22.01
N GLN A 98 12.01 1.58 21.76
CA GLN A 98 11.44 0.67 22.76
C GLN A 98 11.72 -0.79 22.39
N GLN A 99 12.99 -1.11 22.12
CA GLN A 99 13.41 -2.40 21.59
C GLN A 99 12.92 -3.60 22.43
N ASP A 100 13.01 -3.54 23.76
CA ASP A 100 12.58 -4.63 24.64
C ASP A 100 11.06 -4.88 24.54
N GLU A 101 10.27 -3.81 24.52
CA GLU A 101 8.83 -3.89 24.32
C GLU A 101 8.48 -4.36 22.91
N TYR A 102 9.26 -4.00 21.90
CA TYR A 102 9.08 -4.51 20.55
C TYR A 102 9.39 -6.01 20.46
N GLN A 103 10.45 -6.50 21.10
CA GLN A 103 10.74 -7.94 21.16
C GLN A 103 9.62 -8.71 21.89
N ARG A 104 9.10 -8.15 22.99
CA ARG A 104 7.94 -8.70 23.70
C ARG A 104 6.70 -8.74 22.80
N PHE A 105 6.44 -7.65 22.08
CA PHE A 105 5.35 -7.57 21.11
C PHE A 105 5.44 -8.65 20.03
N LEU A 106 6.64 -8.97 19.52
CA LEU A 106 6.84 -10.01 18.51
C LEU A 106 6.72 -11.44 19.07
N ALA A 107 6.98 -11.63 20.36
CA ALA A 107 6.93 -12.93 21.03
C ALA A 107 5.54 -13.30 21.57
N GLU A 108 4.71 -12.30 21.89
CA GLU A 108 3.37 -12.49 22.44
C GLU A 108 2.31 -12.58 21.33
N PRO A 109 1.16 -13.23 21.58
CA PRO A 109 0.02 -13.18 20.66
C PRO A 109 -0.40 -11.73 20.40
N PHE A 110 -0.66 -11.38 19.14
CA PHE A 110 -1.01 -10.02 18.73
C PHE A 110 -2.06 -9.31 19.61
N PRO A 111 -3.14 -9.94 20.13
CA PRO A 111 -4.11 -9.27 20.99
C PRO A 111 -3.57 -8.75 22.33
N THR A 112 -2.41 -9.22 22.77
CA THR A 112 -1.82 -8.89 24.07
C THR A 112 -1.53 -7.39 24.20
N PRO A 113 -1.83 -6.75 25.35
CA PRO A 113 -1.48 -5.36 25.60
C PRO A 113 0.03 -5.13 25.65
N ASN A 114 0.50 -4.11 24.96
CA ASN A 114 1.91 -3.77 24.82
C ASN A 114 2.06 -2.27 24.49
N GLU A 115 3.10 -1.60 25.02
CA GLU A 115 3.26 -0.16 24.88
C GLU A 115 3.62 0.26 23.45
N VAL A 116 4.53 -0.46 22.79
CA VAL A 116 4.85 -0.26 21.37
C VAL A 116 3.59 -0.42 20.52
N LYS A 117 2.79 -1.48 20.76
CA LYS A 117 1.52 -1.68 20.06
C LYS A 117 0.56 -0.49 20.23
N HIS A 118 0.47 0.08 21.44
CA HIS A 118 -0.35 1.26 21.68
C HIS A 118 0.15 2.49 20.90
N SER A 119 1.45 2.77 20.93
CA SER A 119 2.05 3.88 20.15
C SER A 119 1.85 3.71 18.65
N LEU A 120 2.01 2.49 18.12
CA LEU A 120 1.75 2.18 16.71
C LEU A 120 0.26 2.35 16.33
N GLN A 121 -0.65 2.07 17.26
CA GLN A 121 -2.08 2.33 17.06
C GLN A 121 -2.38 3.83 16.96
N LEU A 122 -1.74 4.66 17.78
CA LEU A 122 -1.89 6.12 17.71
C LEU A 122 -1.37 6.68 16.39
N LEU A 123 -0.22 6.20 15.89
CA LEU A 123 0.29 6.54 14.57
C LEU A 123 -0.67 6.11 13.45
N SER A 124 -1.33 4.96 13.60
CA SER A 124 -2.33 4.50 12.64
C SER A 124 -3.55 5.41 12.59
N ILE A 125 -4.02 5.89 13.76
CA ILE A 125 -5.11 6.88 13.83
C ILE A 125 -4.69 8.18 13.14
N GLU A 126 -3.49 8.67 13.43
CA GLU A 126 -2.93 9.86 12.76
C GLU A 126 -2.90 9.66 11.24
N TYR A 127 -2.41 8.51 10.78
CA TYR A 127 -2.35 8.15 9.36
C TYR A 127 -3.72 8.21 8.70
N PHE A 128 -4.76 7.59 9.28
CA PHE A 128 -6.10 7.59 8.69
C PHE A 128 -6.82 8.95 8.72
N ASN A 129 -6.30 9.94 9.44
CA ASN A 129 -6.82 11.32 9.42
C ASN A 129 -6.28 12.16 8.24
N GLY A 130 -5.45 11.58 7.37
CA GLY A 130 -4.92 12.25 6.18
C GLY A 130 -4.92 11.35 4.95
N PRO A 131 -4.24 11.77 3.85
CA PRO A 131 -4.10 10.95 2.66
C PRO A 131 -3.45 9.61 2.97
N THR A 132 -4.05 8.54 2.46
CA THR A 132 -3.56 7.17 2.60
C THR A 132 -2.68 6.77 1.41
N LEU A 133 -1.97 5.66 1.52
CA LEU A 133 -1.14 5.09 0.46
C LEU A 133 -1.89 5.00 -0.88
N PRO A 134 -3.13 4.48 -0.97
CA PRO A 134 -3.90 4.53 -2.22
C PRO A 134 -4.13 5.95 -2.77
N ASP A 135 -4.33 6.95 -1.91
CA ASP A 135 -4.53 8.34 -2.32
C ASP A 135 -3.24 8.93 -2.89
N GLU A 136 -2.11 8.71 -2.21
CA GLU A 136 -0.80 9.21 -2.63
C GLU A 136 -0.30 8.51 -3.90
N ALA A 137 -0.44 7.18 -3.96
CA ALA A 137 0.01 6.36 -5.09
C ALA A 137 -0.89 6.48 -6.34
N ALA A 138 -1.99 7.23 -6.31
CA ALA A 138 -2.95 7.31 -7.41
C ALA A 138 -2.32 7.81 -8.73
N ALA A 139 -1.39 8.78 -8.65
CA ALA A 139 -0.68 9.30 -9.82
C ALA A 139 0.29 8.26 -10.42
N TRP A 140 1.00 7.54 -9.55
CA TRP A 140 1.86 6.44 -9.95
C TRP A 140 1.05 5.32 -10.61
N CYS A 141 -0.07 4.92 -10.00
CA CYS A 141 -0.97 3.90 -10.54
C CYS A 141 -1.46 4.24 -11.95
N SER A 142 -1.88 5.50 -12.14
CA SER A 142 -2.34 6.00 -13.44
C SER A 142 -1.23 5.95 -14.49
N THR A 143 0.00 6.28 -14.10
CA THR A 143 1.18 6.26 -14.98
C THR A 143 1.53 4.85 -15.43
N ILE A 144 1.61 3.91 -14.47
CA ILE A 144 1.89 2.49 -14.76
C ILE A 144 0.80 1.88 -15.63
N ALA A 145 -0.47 2.08 -15.26
CA ALA A 145 -1.59 1.55 -16.02
C ALA A 145 -1.62 2.08 -17.46
N ALA A 146 -1.38 3.38 -17.67
CA ALA A 146 -1.30 3.95 -19.02
C ALA A 146 -0.12 3.39 -19.81
N LYS A 147 1.06 3.28 -19.19
CA LYS A 147 2.29 2.81 -19.84
C LYS A 147 2.18 1.35 -20.30
N TYR A 148 1.57 0.49 -19.49
CA TYR A 148 1.46 -0.95 -19.77
C TYR A 148 0.06 -1.38 -20.23
N ARG A 149 -0.83 -0.41 -20.52
CA ARG A 149 -2.19 -0.62 -21.01
C ARG A 149 -3.07 -1.50 -20.09
N ILE A 150 -2.90 -1.35 -18.78
CA ILE A 150 -3.69 -2.06 -17.77
C ILE A 150 -5.04 -1.35 -17.64
N ALA A 151 -6.13 -2.10 -17.79
CA ALA A 151 -7.47 -1.56 -17.60
C ALA A 151 -7.73 -1.27 -16.12
N GLY A 152 -8.36 -0.13 -15.81
CA GLY A 152 -8.85 0.13 -14.46
C GLY A 152 -9.94 -0.89 -14.09
N SER A 153 -9.86 -1.49 -12.90
CA SER A 153 -10.86 -2.45 -12.42
C SER A 153 -12.17 -1.72 -12.15
N GLY A 154 -13.07 -1.68 -13.13
CA GLY A 154 -14.45 -1.27 -12.93
C GLY A 154 -15.18 -2.37 -12.17
N LYS A 155 -15.29 -2.26 -10.85
CA LYS A 155 -16.31 -3.02 -10.12
C LYS A 155 -17.66 -2.46 -10.53
N THR A 156 -18.41 -3.19 -11.36
CA THR A 156 -19.86 -3.05 -11.40
C THR A 156 -20.39 -3.42 -10.03
N ALA A 157 -21.00 -2.44 -9.36
CA ALA A 157 -21.72 -2.61 -8.11
C ALA A 157 -22.86 -3.64 -8.26
#